data_AF-A0A832UMT7-F1
#
_entry.id   AF-A0A832UMT7-F1
#
_cell.length_a   1.000
_cell.length_b   1.000
_cell.length_c   1.000
_cell.angle_alpha   90.00
_cell.angle_beta   90.00
_cell.angle_gamma   90.00
#
_symmetry.space_group_name_H-M   'P 1'
#
loop_
_entity.id
_entity.type
_entity.pdbx_description
1 polymer ?
#
loop_
_entity_poly.entity_id
_entity_poly.type
_entity_poly.pdbx_seq_one_letter_code
_entity_poly.pdbx_strand_id
1 'polypeptide(L)'
;MVEYIKITSERLKVLLADKQTIPQIENATHTKIEIDRKTEQIEIYEKKDTPDPLGTWRARDVIKAIGRGFVKETAFRLLDEEAVLIIIDLNEYAHKKKNALERIKGRIIGTEGKSKQRIAEITDTDIVVYGKTVSIIGKLENAELAARAITMLCEGAMHNTVFRMLGREAGAL
;
A
#
# COMPACT_ATOMS: atom_id res chain seq x y z
N MET A 1 -0.11 8.67 21.93
CA MET A 1 -0.16 7.29 21.38
C MET A 1 1.19 6.92 20.79
N VAL A 2 1.54 5.63 20.73
CA VAL A 2 2.75 5.14 20.05
C VAL A 2 2.40 4.00 19.09
N GLU A 3 2.90 4.05 17.87
CA GLU A 3 2.78 2.98 16.87
C GLU A 3 4.14 2.32 16.62
N TYR A 4 4.13 1.00 16.47
CA TYR A 4 5.32 0.20 16.19
C TYR A 4 5.22 -0.43 14.80
N ILE A 5 6.27 -0.28 14.01
CA ILE A 5 6.32 -0.80 12.63
C ILE A 5 7.64 -1.51 12.41
N LYS A 6 7.57 -2.60 11.64
CA LYS A 6 8.75 -3.27 11.09
C LYS A 6 8.65 -3.35 9.58
N ILE A 7 9.73 -3.00 8.90
CA ILE A 7 9.92 -3.17 7.46
C ILE A 7 11.19 -3.96 7.21
N THR A 8 11.34 -4.54 6.01
CA THR A 8 12.54 -5.32 5.68
C THR A 8 13.77 -4.43 5.61
N SER A 9 14.96 -5.00 5.85
CA SER A 9 16.25 -4.27 5.77
C SER A 9 16.44 -3.53 4.45
N GLU A 10 16.03 -4.15 3.34
CA GLU A 10 16.08 -3.55 2.01
C GLU A 10 15.22 -2.29 1.94
N ARG A 11 13.99 -2.33 2.46
CA ARG A 11 13.07 -1.21 2.42
C ARG A 11 13.41 -0.13 3.44
N LEU A 12 14.02 -0.49 4.57
CA LEU A 12 14.59 0.47 5.50
C LEU A 12 15.69 1.31 4.86
N LYS A 13 16.54 0.71 4.02
CA LYS A 13 17.54 1.46 3.23
C LYS A 13 16.88 2.44 2.27
N VAL A 14 15.78 2.05 1.62
CA VAL A 14 15.02 2.95 0.72
C VAL A 14 14.42 4.12 1.51
N LEU A 15 13.78 3.85 2.65
CA LEU A 15 13.21 4.87 3.54
C LEU A 15 14.27 5.88 4.01
N LEU A 16 15.49 5.40 4.28
CA LEU A 16 16.61 6.20 4.79
C LEU A 16 17.56 6.72 3.70
N ALA A 17 17.30 6.41 2.43
CA ALA A 17 18.17 6.81 1.33
C ALA A 17 18.23 8.33 1.20
N ASP A 18 17.08 8.99 1.38
CA ASP A 18 16.96 10.44 1.44
C ASP A 18 16.75 10.87 2.89
N LYS A 19 17.70 11.67 3.40
CA LYS A 19 17.70 12.21 4.77
C LYS A 19 16.47 13.09 5.06
N GLN A 20 15.81 13.62 4.04
CA GLN A 20 14.61 14.46 4.18
C GLN A 20 13.33 13.65 4.38
N THR A 21 13.31 12.35 4.04
CA THR A 21 12.08 11.55 4.08
C THR A 21 11.44 11.54 5.48
N ILE A 22 12.22 11.26 6.52
CA ILE A 22 11.71 11.21 7.90
C ILE A 22 11.28 12.60 8.40
N PRO A 23 12.10 13.67 8.28
CA PRO A 23 11.68 15.02 8.61
C PRO A 23 10.39 15.47 7.92
N GLN A 24 10.22 15.12 6.63
CA GLN A 24 9.01 15.46 5.88
C GLN A 24 7.76 14.79 6.48
N ILE A 25 7.86 13.50 6.83
CA ILE A 25 6.76 12.78 7.48
C ILE A 25 6.48 13.36 8.87
N GLU A 26 7.51 13.56 9.70
CA GLU A 26 7.38 14.12 11.05
C GLU A 26 6.72 15.51 11.05
N ASN A 27 7.08 16.36 10.08
CA ASN A 27 6.53 17.71 9.95
C ASN A 27 5.08 17.69 9.46
N ALA A 28 4.78 16.89 8.43
CA ALA A 28 3.43 16.82 7.86
C ALA A 28 2.40 16.20 8.82
N THR A 29 2.85 15.31 9.72
CA THR A 29 1.96 14.57 10.62
C THR A 29 2.05 15.01 12.07
N HIS A 30 2.88 16.02 12.38
CA HIS A 30 3.16 16.45 13.75
C HIS A 30 3.58 15.29 14.69
N THR A 31 4.36 14.35 14.17
CA THR A 31 4.86 13.18 14.91
C THR A 31 6.36 13.28 15.18
N LYS A 32 6.85 12.35 16.02
CA LYS A 32 8.27 12.06 16.21
C LYS A 32 8.51 10.60 15.79
N ILE A 33 9.49 10.35 14.93
CA ILE A 33 9.84 9.03 14.41
C ILE A 33 11.23 8.66 14.89
N GLU A 34 11.34 7.50 15.51
CA GLU A 34 12.59 6.90 15.95
C GLU A 34 12.80 5.55 15.28
N ILE A 35 14.04 5.26 14.89
CA ILE A 35 14.37 4.08 14.09
C ILE A 35 15.55 3.38 14.75
N ASP A 36 15.30 2.18 15.29
CA ASP A 36 16.36 1.30 15.72
C ASP A 36 16.89 0.48 14.53
N ARG A 37 18.08 0.83 14.07
CA ARG A 37 18.74 0.18 12.93
C ARG A 37 19.19 -1.25 13.21
N LYS A 38 19.29 -1.66 14.48
CA LYS A 38 19.69 -3.02 14.86
C LYS A 38 18.50 -3.97 14.84
N THR A 39 17.37 -3.53 15.37
CA THR A 39 16.14 -4.33 15.47
C THR A 39 15.20 -4.13 14.27
N GLU A 40 15.47 -3.11 13.46
CA GLU A 40 14.66 -2.63 12.34
C GLU A 40 13.26 -2.18 12.77
N GLN A 41 13.13 -1.83 14.04
CA GLN A 41 11.93 -1.32 14.64
C GLN A 41 11.84 0.19 14.40
N ILE A 42 10.67 0.63 13.95
CA ILE A 42 10.33 2.03 13.77
C ILE A 42 9.23 2.35 14.77
N GLU A 43 9.42 3.42 15.53
CA GLU A 43 8.53 3.87 16.58
C GLU A 43 8.03 5.27 16.21
N ILE A 44 6.71 5.44 16.24
CA ILE A 44 6.05 6.69 15.87
C ILE A 44 5.32 7.21 17.09
N TYR A 45 5.74 8.37 17.55
CA TYR A 45 5.24 9.03 18.74
C TYR A 45 4.39 10.23 18.34
N GLU A 46 3.25 10.36 19.02
CA GLU A 46 2.45 11.57 19.00
C GLU A 46 3.15 12.71 19.75
N LYS A 47 3.15 13.93 19.19
CA LYS A 47 3.62 15.12 19.93
C LYS A 47 2.48 15.65 20.81
N LYS A 48 2.85 16.19 21.99
CA LYS A 48 1.88 16.67 23.01
C LYS A 48 0.91 17.74 22.51
N ASP A 49 1.31 18.53 21.51
CA ASP A 49 0.51 19.62 20.92
C ASP A 49 0.06 19.29 19.49
N THR A 50 -0.19 18.01 19.17
CA THR A 50 -0.65 17.65 17.81
C THR A 50 -2.05 18.21 17.55
N PRO A 51 -2.26 18.96 16.46
CA PRO A 51 -3.60 19.36 16.04
C PRO A 51 -4.38 18.22 15.36
N ASP A 52 -3.68 17.18 14.89
CA ASP A 52 -4.25 16.03 14.19
C ASP A 52 -4.07 14.75 15.03
N PRO A 53 -5.17 14.20 15.61
CA PRO A 53 -5.14 12.93 16.35
C PRO A 53 -4.79 11.71 15.48
N LEU A 54 -4.89 11.81 14.15
CA LEU A 54 -4.62 10.73 13.21
C LEU A 54 -3.20 10.77 12.63
N GLY A 55 -2.37 11.75 13.04
CA GLY A 55 -1.03 11.95 12.50
C GLY A 55 -0.13 10.71 12.65
N THR A 56 -0.23 9.98 13.77
CA THR A 56 0.52 8.72 13.98
C THR A 56 0.11 7.64 12.99
N TRP A 57 -1.18 7.53 12.64
CA TRP A 57 -1.69 6.57 11.67
C TRP A 57 -1.28 6.94 10.25
N ARG A 58 -1.32 8.22 9.88
CA ARG A 58 -0.84 8.71 8.59
C ARG A 58 0.66 8.44 8.41
N ALA A 59 1.48 8.80 9.40
CA ALA A 59 2.91 8.52 9.39
C ALA A 59 3.19 7.01 9.26
N ARG A 60 2.42 6.19 9.99
CA ARG A 60 2.50 4.73 9.92
C ARG A 60 2.19 4.22 8.53
N ASP A 61 1.14 4.72 7.90
CA ASP A 61 0.69 4.22 6.61
C ASP A 61 1.66 4.66 5.50
N VAL A 62 2.24 5.85 5.57
CA VAL A 62 3.34 6.27 4.68
C VAL A 62 4.55 5.32 4.81
N ILE A 63 5.01 5.04 6.03
CA ILE A 63 6.14 4.14 6.28
C ILE A 63 5.82 2.72 5.81
N LYS A 64 4.61 2.22 6.08
CA LYS A 64 4.16 0.90 5.60
C LYS A 64 4.12 0.85 4.07
N ALA A 65 3.60 1.87 3.40
CA ALA A 65 3.57 1.94 1.94
C ALA A 65 4.97 1.83 1.33
N ILE A 66 5.93 2.62 1.85
CA ILE A 66 7.35 2.51 1.45
C ILE A 66 7.87 1.10 1.78
N GLY A 67 7.55 0.56 2.94
CA GLY A 67 7.86 -0.81 3.33
C GLY A 67 7.31 -1.88 2.39
N ARG A 68 6.24 -1.59 1.65
CA ARG A 68 5.58 -2.49 0.68
C ARG A 68 5.85 -2.12 -0.77
N GLY A 69 6.95 -1.40 -1.03
CA GLY A 69 7.48 -1.23 -2.38
C GLY A 69 7.05 0.06 -3.08
N PHE A 70 6.21 0.89 -2.48
CA PHE A 70 5.94 2.22 -3.04
C PHE A 70 7.20 3.09 -3.02
N VAL A 71 7.32 3.96 -4.02
CA VAL A 71 8.29 5.05 -4.01
C VAL A 71 7.80 6.17 -3.10
N LYS A 72 8.72 7.03 -2.67
CA LYS A 72 8.45 8.11 -1.69
C LYS A 72 7.32 9.02 -2.15
N GLU A 73 7.37 9.43 -3.41
CA GLU A 73 6.46 10.40 -4.03
C GLU A 73 5.02 9.89 -3.99
N THR A 74 4.82 8.61 -4.32
CA THR A 74 3.50 7.96 -4.26
C THR A 74 3.04 7.75 -2.82
N ALA A 75 3.94 7.32 -1.92
CA ALA A 75 3.58 7.09 -0.52
C ALA A 75 3.14 8.38 0.18
N PHE A 76 3.71 9.54 -0.19
CA PHE A 76 3.36 10.84 0.38
C PHE A 76 1.95 11.31 0.03
N ARG A 77 1.27 10.68 -0.95
CA ARG A 77 -0.16 10.89 -1.17
C ARG A 77 -1.00 10.57 0.08
N LEU A 78 -0.53 9.68 0.95
CA LEU A 78 -1.19 9.33 2.22
C LEU A 78 -1.10 10.43 3.29
N LEU A 79 -0.41 11.54 3.01
CA LEU A 79 -0.46 12.74 3.84
C LEU A 79 -1.72 13.58 3.56
N ASP A 80 -2.42 13.32 2.46
CA ASP A 80 -3.75 13.85 2.17
C ASP A 80 -4.80 13.12 3.01
N GLU A 81 -5.80 13.84 3.53
CA GLU A 81 -6.83 13.29 4.42
C GLU A 81 -7.77 12.32 3.70
N GLU A 82 -7.95 12.46 2.38
CA GLU A 82 -8.86 11.59 1.60
C GLU A 82 -8.21 10.27 1.16
N ALA A 83 -6.88 10.18 1.22
CA ALA A 83 -6.13 9.03 0.71
C ALA A 83 -5.99 7.94 1.78
N VAL A 84 -6.22 6.70 1.37
CA VAL A 84 -6.08 5.52 2.24
C VAL A 84 -5.08 4.52 1.67
N LEU A 85 -4.48 3.72 2.56
CA LEU A 85 -3.65 2.58 2.22
C LEU A 85 -4.40 1.29 2.49
N ILE A 86 -4.65 0.49 1.46
CA ILE A 86 -5.17 -0.87 1.59
C ILE A 86 -4.06 -1.86 1.29
N ILE A 87 -3.85 -2.85 2.17
CA ILE A 87 -2.86 -3.91 2.01
C ILE A 87 -3.57 -5.27 2.02
N ILE A 88 -3.42 -6.02 0.94
CA ILE A 88 -3.95 -7.37 0.78
C ILE A 88 -2.81 -8.37 0.98
N ASP A 89 -2.96 -9.30 1.93
CA ASP A 89 -2.03 -10.43 2.11
C ASP A 89 -2.36 -11.56 1.15
N LEU A 90 -1.47 -11.83 0.19
CA LEU A 90 -1.67 -12.89 -0.80
C LEU A 90 -1.56 -14.29 -0.20
N ASN A 91 -1.00 -14.45 1.02
CA ASN A 91 -0.96 -15.74 1.69
C ASN A 91 -2.36 -16.25 2.05
N GLU A 92 -3.33 -15.36 2.27
CA GLU A 92 -4.71 -15.73 2.57
C GLU A 92 -5.37 -16.48 1.40
N TYR A 93 -4.91 -16.20 0.18
CA TYR A 93 -5.42 -16.79 -1.07
C TYR A 93 -4.50 -17.90 -1.60
N ALA A 94 -3.23 -17.90 -1.19
CA ALA A 94 -2.27 -18.91 -1.57
C ALA A 94 -2.49 -20.18 -0.74
N HIS A 95 -3.37 -21.08 -1.22
CA HIS A 95 -3.51 -22.42 -0.67
C HIS A 95 -2.15 -23.15 -0.57
N LYS A 96 -2.07 -24.25 0.19
CA LYS A 96 -0.85 -25.08 0.42
C LYS A 96 -0.18 -25.68 -0.84
N LYS A 97 -0.61 -25.30 -2.04
CA LYS A 97 -0.06 -25.75 -3.32
C LYS A 97 1.24 -25.02 -3.65
N LYS A 98 2.24 -25.78 -4.11
CA LYS A 98 3.49 -25.22 -4.65
C LYS A 98 3.18 -24.18 -5.74
N ASN A 99 3.92 -23.08 -5.74
CA ASN A 99 3.79 -21.96 -6.70
C ASN A 99 2.43 -21.22 -6.68
N ALA A 100 1.57 -21.41 -5.67
CA ALA A 100 0.28 -20.71 -5.61
C ALA A 100 0.46 -19.18 -5.61
N LEU A 101 1.39 -18.68 -4.80
CA LEU A 101 1.68 -17.25 -4.71
C LEU A 101 2.17 -16.67 -6.04
N GLU A 102 3.07 -17.35 -6.75
CA GLU A 102 3.58 -16.88 -8.05
C GLU A 102 2.48 -16.83 -9.11
N ARG A 103 1.58 -17.83 -9.13
CA ARG A 103 0.43 -17.80 -10.06
C ARG A 103 -0.53 -16.65 -9.74
N ILE A 104 -0.82 -16.41 -8.46
CA ILE A 104 -1.69 -15.31 -8.02
C ILE A 104 -1.08 -13.97 -8.44
N LYS A 105 0.21 -13.74 -8.13
CA LYS A 105 0.93 -12.54 -8.59
C LYS A 105 0.90 -12.40 -10.10
N GLY A 106 1.14 -13.49 -10.84
CA GLY A 106 1.06 -13.49 -12.31
C GLY A 106 -0.31 -13.07 -12.86
N ARG A 107 -1.41 -13.48 -12.21
CA ARG A 107 -2.77 -13.05 -12.59
C ARG A 107 -3.01 -11.57 -12.32
N ILE A 108 -2.55 -11.08 -11.17
CA ILE A 108 -2.71 -9.68 -10.77
C ILE A 108 -1.91 -8.75 -11.68
N ILE A 109 -0.64 -9.08 -11.90
CA ILE A 109 0.27 -8.31 -12.75
C ILE A 109 -0.22 -8.38 -14.20
N GLY A 110 -0.58 -9.58 -14.67
CA GLY A 110 -0.91 -9.84 -16.07
C GLY A 110 0.30 -9.71 -16.97
N THR A 111 0.10 -9.89 -18.27
CA THR A 111 1.17 -9.76 -19.27
C THR A 111 1.78 -8.36 -19.23
N GLU A 112 3.08 -8.26 -18.99
CA GLU A 112 3.84 -7.00 -18.91
C GLU A 112 3.28 -5.98 -17.89
N GLY A 113 2.50 -6.42 -16.90
CA GLY A 113 1.89 -5.52 -15.92
C GLY A 113 0.56 -4.89 -16.37
N LYS A 114 0.07 -5.20 -17.57
CA LYS A 114 -1.13 -4.57 -18.18
C LYS A 114 -2.39 -4.72 -17.34
N SER A 115 -2.57 -5.85 -16.65
CA SER A 115 -3.76 -6.05 -15.81
C SER A 115 -3.75 -5.10 -14.62
N LYS A 116 -2.63 -5.06 -13.89
CA LYS A 116 -2.43 -4.17 -12.75
C LYS A 116 -2.57 -2.70 -13.14
N GLN A 117 -1.95 -2.30 -14.26
CA GLN A 117 -2.01 -0.93 -14.78
C GLN A 117 -3.45 -0.54 -15.12
N ARG A 118 -4.19 -1.40 -15.84
CA ARG A 118 -5.57 -1.12 -16.20
C ARG A 118 -6.50 -1.02 -15.01
N ILE A 119 -6.32 -1.86 -13.98
CA ILE A 119 -7.11 -1.72 -12.73
C ILE A 119 -6.80 -0.36 -12.09
N ALA A 120 -5.52 -0.03 -11.91
CA ALA A 120 -5.07 1.22 -11.35
C ALA A 120 -5.64 2.45 -12.08
N GLU A 121 -5.67 2.42 -13.42
CA GLU A 121 -6.22 3.48 -14.27
C GLU A 121 -7.75 3.62 -14.10
N ILE A 122 -8.50 2.51 -14.15
CA ILE A 122 -9.97 2.55 -14.05
C ILE A 122 -10.40 3.05 -12.67
N THR A 123 -9.68 2.66 -11.62
CA THR A 123 -10.04 3.02 -10.24
C THR A 123 -9.36 4.29 -9.76
N ASP A 124 -8.51 4.95 -10.55
CA ASP A 124 -7.70 6.10 -10.13
C ASP A 124 -6.93 5.83 -8.82
N THR A 125 -6.11 4.77 -8.84
CA THR A 125 -5.31 4.33 -7.68
C THR A 125 -3.88 3.99 -8.08
N ASP A 126 -2.95 4.01 -7.14
CA ASP A 126 -1.63 3.40 -7.30
C ASP A 126 -1.61 2.00 -6.72
N ILE A 127 -1.06 1.03 -7.47
CA ILE A 127 -1.00 -0.38 -7.06
C ILE A 127 0.43 -0.91 -7.17
N VAL A 128 0.94 -1.47 -6.07
CA VAL A 128 2.23 -2.15 -5.99
C VAL A 128 2.05 -3.59 -5.53
N VAL A 129 2.69 -4.51 -6.24
CA VAL A 129 2.82 -5.93 -5.83
C VAL A 129 4.24 -6.12 -5.31
N TYR A 130 4.40 -6.40 -4.02
CA TYR A 130 5.71 -6.57 -3.39
C TYR A 130 5.71 -7.71 -2.40
N GLY A 131 6.69 -8.61 -2.53
CA GLY A 131 6.82 -9.80 -1.69
C GLY A 131 5.57 -10.67 -1.73
N LYS A 132 4.82 -10.66 -0.62
CA LYS A 132 3.60 -11.45 -0.42
C LYS A 132 2.34 -10.60 -0.37
N THR A 133 2.41 -9.32 -0.71
CA THR A 133 1.26 -8.42 -0.58
C THR A 133 1.03 -7.58 -1.83
N VAL A 134 -0.21 -7.14 -1.99
CA VAL A 134 -0.59 -6.06 -2.90
C VAL A 134 -0.96 -4.87 -2.03
N SER A 135 -0.45 -3.69 -2.36
CA SER A 135 -0.74 -2.45 -1.64
C SER A 135 -1.31 -1.43 -2.62
N ILE A 136 -2.34 -0.72 -2.16
CA ILE A 136 -3.18 0.17 -2.97
C ILE A 136 -3.26 1.52 -2.24
N ILE A 137 -3.00 2.60 -2.96
CA ILE A 137 -3.17 3.99 -2.48
C ILE A 137 -4.18 4.69 -3.37
N GLY A 138 -5.17 5.33 -2.77
CA GLY A 138 -6.19 6.12 -3.47
C GLY A 138 -7.26 6.65 -2.52
N LYS A 139 -8.28 7.32 -3.04
CA LYS A 139 -9.48 7.67 -2.27
C LYS A 139 -10.16 6.40 -1.75
N LEU A 140 -10.86 6.47 -0.62
CA LEU A 140 -11.45 5.30 0.04
C LEU A 140 -12.25 4.40 -0.92
N GLU A 141 -13.27 4.95 -1.59
CA GLU A 141 -14.14 4.19 -2.50
C GLU A 141 -13.36 3.57 -3.68
N ASN A 142 -12.42 4.33 -4.23
CA ASN A 142 -11.55 3.92 -5.32
C ASN A 142 -10.61 2.78 -4.92
N ALA A 143 -9.99 2.90 -3.75
CA ALA A 143 -9.10 1.89 -3.19
C ALA A 143 -9.86 0.60 -2.85
N GLU A 144 -11.09 0.70 -2.32
CA GLU A 144 -11.96 -0.45 -2.06
C GLU A 144 -12.37 -1.17 -3.35
N LEU A 145 -12.72 -0.42 -4.40
CA LEU A 145 -13.05 -0.98 -5.71
C LEU A 145 -11.84 -1.71 -6.32
N ALA A 146 -10.65 -1.10 -6.26
CA ALA A 146 -9.41 -1.73 -6.69
C ALA A 146 -9.11 -3.00 -5.87
N ALA A 147 -9.26 -2.94 -4.54
CA ALA A 147 -9.03 -4.06 -3.66
C ALA A 147 -9.95 -5.24 -4.00
N ARG A 148 -11.24 -4.96 -4.25
CA ARG A 148 -12.21 -5.96 -4.69
C ARG A 148 -11.79 -6.62 -6.00
N ALA A 149 -11.34 -5.85 -6.99
CA ALA A 149 -10.85 -6.40 -8.26
C ALA A 149 -9.63 -7.31 -8.07
N ILE A 150 -8.69 -6.90 -7.21
CA ILE A 150 -7.50 -7.71 -6.87
C ILE A 150 -7.91 -9.01 -6.16
N THR A 151 -8.80 -8.93 -5.16
CA THR A 151 -9.32 -10.11 -4.45
C THR A 151 -10.01 -11.09 -5.39
N MET A 152 -10.83 -10.63 -6.33
CA MET A 152 -11.44 -11.50 -7.34
C MET A 152 -10.39 -12.24 -8.18
N LEU A 153 -9.30 -11.57 -8.56
CA LEU A 153 -8.19 -12.21 -9.29
C LEU A 153 -7.46 -13.25 -8.44
N CYS A 154 -7.27 -12.98 -7.14
CA CYS A 154 -6.70 -13.91 -6.16
C CYS A 154 -7.57 -15.17 -6.02
N GLU A 155 -8.89 -15.02 -5.99
CA GLU A 155 -9.88 -16.10 -5.89
C GLU A 155 -10.06 -16.90 -7.20
N GLY A 156 -9.44 -16.45 -8.28
CA GLY A 156 -9.43 -17.16 -9.55
C GLY A 156 -10.47 -16.70 -10.56
N ALA A 157 -11.17 -15.59 -10.34
CA ALA A 157 -12.08 -14.99 -11.32
C ALA A 157 -11.34 -14.64 -12.62
N MET A 158 -12.01 -14.82 -13.76
CA MET A 158 -11.46 -14.45 -15.07
C MET A 158 -11.29 -12.93 -15.17
N HIS A 159 -10.20 -12.48 -15.82
CA HIS A 159 -9.95 -11.05 -16.06
C HIS A 159 -11.15 -10.33 -16.69
N ASN A 160 -11.82 -10.94 -17.67
CA ASN A 160 -13.01 -10.36 -18.30
C ASN A 160 -14.14 -10.09 -17.29
N THR A 161 -14.36 -11.02 -16.35
CA THR A 161 -15.36 -10.84 -15.28
C THR A 161 -14.99 -9.67 -14.37
N VAL A 162 -13.71 -9.53 -14.02
CA VAL A 162 -13.21 -8.43 -13.19
C VAL A 162 -13.36 -7.09 -13.90
N PHE A 163 -12.91 -6.98 -15.16
CA PHE A 163 -13.01 -5.73 -15.92
C PHE A 163 -14.45 -5.31 -16.23
N ARG A 164 -15.36 -6.27 -16.43
CA ARG A 164 -16.79 -5.98 -16.57
C ARG A 164 -17.40 -5.43 -15.27
N MET A 165 -17.00 -5.98 -14.12
CA MET A 165 -17.41 -5.46 -12.81
C MET A 165 -16.88 -4.02 -12.62
N LEU A 166 -15.59 -3.80 -12.88
CA LEU A 166 -14.97 -2.48 -12.79
C LEU A 166 -15.66 -1.45 -13.69
N GLY A 167 -15.92 -1.79 -14.96
CA GLY A 167 -16.56 -0.86 -15.89
C GLY A 167 -17.96 -0.44 -15.44
N ARG A 168 -18.73 -1.36 -14.85
CA ARG A 168 -20.07 -1.08 -14.32
C ARG A 168 -20.03 -0.18 -13.08
N GLU A 169 -19.08 -0.41 -12.17
CA GLU A 169 -19.03 0.27 -10.88
C GLU A 169 -18.27 1.60 -10.92
N ALA A 170 -17.30 1.76 -11.83
CA ALA A 170 -16.61 3.02 -12.09
C ALA A 170 -17.41 3.99 -12.99
N GLY A 171 -18.63 3.63 -13.41
CA GLY A 171 -19.44 4.45 -14.32
C GLY A 171 -18.85 4.60 -15.73
N ALA A 172 -18.00 3.66 -16.15
CA ALA A 172 -17.27 3.67 -17.42
C ALA A 172 -17.93 2.81 -18.52
N LEU A 173 -19.22 2.47 -18.36
CA LEU A 173 -20.06 1.74 -19.31
C LEU A 173 -21.44 2.37 -19.42
#